data_AF-X0ZRY8-F1
#
_entry.id   AF-X0ZRY8-F1
#
_cell.length_a   1.000
_cell.length_b   1.000
_cell.length_c   1.000
_cell.angle_alpha   90.00
_cell.angle_beta   90.00
_cell.angle_gamma   90.00
#
_symmetry.space_group_name_H-M   'P 1'
#
loop_
_entity.id
_entity.type
_entity.pdbx_description
1 polymer ?
#
loop_
_entity_poly.entity_id
_entity_poly.type
_entity_poly.pdbx_seq_one_letter_code
_entity_poly.pdbx_strand_id
1 'polypeptide(L)' 'MQKYIKLNLHYLGKSKKHQIFRVKKKWDKSLEKITNRPVFTEEFEEIGKIIEIFGPEELPFISMKISPKKEFNPND' A
#
# COMPACT_ATOMS: atom_id res chain seq x y z
N MET A 1 -21.28 0.56 -8.05
CA MET A 1 -19.86 0.41 -8.47
C MET A 1 -18.97 0.79 -7.29
N GLN A 2 -18.15 -0.13 -6.81
CA GLN A 2 -17.18 0.17 -5.75
C GLN A 2 -16.01 0.95 -6.37
N LYS A 3 -15.77 2.18 -5.88
CA LYS A 3 -14.76 3.10 -6.46
C LYS A 3 -13.37 2.96 -5.83
N TYR A 4 -13.23 2.13 -4.80
CA TYR A 4 -12.00 1.93 -4.04
C TYR A 4 -11.85 0.47 -3.59
N ILE A 5 -10.63 0.08 -3.23
CA ILE A 5 -10.30 -1.25 -2.71
C ILE A 5 -9.63 -1.07 -1.35
N LYS A 6 -10.16 -1.72 -0.30
CA LYS A 6 -9.53 -1.73 1.03
C LYS A 6 -8.44 -2.80 1.08
N LEU A 7 -7.20 -2.39 1.29
CA LEU A 7 -6.06 -3.31 1.40
C LEU A 7 -5.82 -3.68 2.87
N ASN A 8 -5.74 -4.97 3.16
CA ASN A 8 -5.42 -5.47 4.52
C ASN A 8 -3.90 -5.63 4.65
N LEU A 9 -3.24 -4.54 5.04
CA LEU A 9 -1.78 -4.46 5.11
C LEU A 9 -1.25 -4.54 6.54
N HIS A 10 -0.03 -5.04 6.69
CA HIS A 10 0.77 -4.98 7.88
C HIS A 10 2.02 -4.17 7.60
N TYR A 11 2.21 -3.05 8.29
CA TYR A 11 3.42 -2.26 8.14
C TYR A 11 4.62 -3.01 8.70
N LEU A 12 5.69 -3.14 7.90
CA LEU A 12 6.92 -3.81 8.29
C LEU A 12 8.05 -2.83 8.64
N GLY A 13 8.00 -1.62 8.08
CA GLY A 13 9.06 -0.64 8.27
C GLY A 13 9.33 0.20 7.03
N LYS A 14 10.37 1.02 7.14
CA LYS A 14 10.79 1.96 6.11
C LYS A 14 12.07 1.48 5.43
N SER A 15 12.08 1.45 4.09
CA SER A 15 13.30 1.41 3.28
C SER A 15 13.86 2.83 3.08
N LYS A 16 15.00 3.00 2.40
CA LYS A 16 15.60 4.33 2.16
C LYS A 16 14.60 5.38 1.64
N LYS A 17 13.64 4.98 0.80
CA LYS A 17 12.69 5.91 0.15
C LYS A 17 11.22 5.54 0.32
N HIS A 18 10.88 4.30 0.64
CA HIS A 18 9.50 3.78 0.62
C HIS A 18 9.14 3.08 1.92
N GLN A 19 7.87 3.14 2.29
CA GLN A 19 7.28 2.32 3.35
C GLN A 19 6.94 0.95 2.81
N ILE A 20 7.26 -0.09 3.56
CA ILE A 20 7.08 -1.48 3.16
C ILE A 20 5.97 -2.09 4.01
N PHE A 21 5.04 -2.74 3.32
CA PHE A 21 3.93 -3.45 3.91
C PHE A 21 3.92 -4.89 3.45
N ARG A 22 3.36 -5.77 4.29
CA ARG A 22 3.03 -7.14 3.93
C ARG A 22 1.52 -7.31 3.88
N VAL A 23 1.03 -8.01 2.86
CA VAL A 23 -0.39 -8.36 2.79
C VAL A 23 -0.71 -9.39 3.89
N LYS A 24 -1.78 -9.16 4.66
CA LYS A 24 -2.20 -10.04 5.77
C LYS A 24 -3.08 -11.21 5.33
N LYS A 25 -3.74 -11.12 4.17
CA LYS A 25 -4.71 -12.10 3.66
C LYS A 25 -4.34 -12.53 2.24
N LYS A 26 -5.05 -13.54 1.73
CA LYS A 26 -4.85 -14.04 0.36
C LYS A 26 -4.87 -12.91 -0.65
N TRP A 27 -3.77 -12.78 -1.40
CA TRP A 27 -3.64 -11.82 -2.48
C TRP A 27 -4.25 -12.40 -3.76
N ASP A 28 -4.93 -11.54 -4.52
CA ASP A 28 -5.41 -11.86 -5.86
C ASP A 28 -4.52 -11.13 -6.86
N LYS A 29 -3.96 -11.85 -7.83
CA LYS A 29 -3.14 -11.31 -8.92
C LYS A 29 -3.84 -10.16 -9.67
N SER A 30 -5.17 -10.16 -9.73
CA SER A 30 -5.95 -9.06 -10.30
C SER A 30 -5.72 -7.71 -9.61
N LEU A 31 -5.20 -7.71 -8.38
CA LEU A 31 -4.81 -6.53 -7.60
C LEU A 31 -3.47 -5.95 -8.03
N GLU A 32 -2.62 -6.65 -8.79
CA GLU A 32 -1.34 -6.09 -9.26
C GLU A 32 -1.52 -4.83 -10.13
N LYS A 33 -2.71 -4.67 -10.74
CA LYS A 33 -3.11 -3.47 -11.49
C LYS A 33 -3.19 -2.20 -10.64
N ILE A 34 -3.15 -2.30 -9.32
CA ILE A 34 -3.16 -1.15 -8.42
C ILE A 34 -1.77 -0.51 -8.25
N THR A 35 -0.75 -1.07 -8.90
CA THR A 35 0.56 -0.42 -9.01
C THR A 35 0.40 1.00 -9.58
N ASN A 36 1.15 1.95 -9.04
CA ASN A 36 1.05 3.40 -9.33
C ASN A 36 -0.29 4.07 -8.98
N ARG A 37 -1.18 3.39 -8.25
CA ARG A 37 -2.41 4.03 -7.74
C ARG A 37 -2.16 4.78 -6.43
N PRO A 38 -2.89 5.89 -6.21
CA PRO A 38 -2.85 6.60 -4.94
C PRO A 38 -3.46 5.77 -3.81
N VAL A 39 -2.95 5.99 -2.60
CA VAL A 39 -3.44 5.39 -1.36
C VAL A 39 -3.98 6.50 -0.47
N PHE A 40 -5.08 6.22 0.20
CA PHE A 40 -5.80 7.18 1.04
C PHE A 40 -6.02 6.58 2.43
N THR A 41 -6.13 7.45 3.45
CA THR A 41 -6.64 7.07 4.78
C THR A 41 -8.16 6.79 4.73
N GLU A 42 -8.75 6.38 5.84
CA GLU A 42 -10.19 6.18 5.96
C GLU A 42 -11.00 7.49 5.79
N GLU A 43 -10.38 8.64 6.08
CA GLU A 43 -10.91 9.99 5.87
C GLU A 43 -10.76 10.47 4.40
N PHE A 44 -10.33 9.59 3.49
CA PHE A 44 -10.06 9.89 2.09
C PHE A 44 -8.94 10.92 1.87
N GLU A 45 -8.01 11.01 2.81
CA GLU A 45 -6.81 11.81 2.64
C GLU A 45 -5.71 11.06 1.88
N GLU A 46 -5.22 11.59 0.76
CA GLU A 46 -4.11 10.95 0.03
C GLU A 46 -2.83 10.94 0.87
N ILE A 47 -2.23 9.77 1.07
CA ILE A 47 -0.99 9.58 1.84
C ILE A 47 0.23 9.28 0.95
N GLY A 48 -0.01 8.83 -0.27
CA GLY A 48 1.05 8.49 -1.19
C GLY A 48 0.58 7.59 -2.31
N LYS A 49 1.50 6.82 -2.89
CA LYS A 49 1.19 5.89 -3.98
C LYS A 49 1.92 4.56 -3.85
N ILE A 50 1.29 3.50 -4.36
CA ILE A 50 1.92 2.19 -4.50
C ILE A 50 2.95 2.27 -5.63
N ILE A 51 4.21 1.98 -5.35
CA ILE A 51 5.27 1.96 -6.34
C ILE A 51 5.44 0.58 -6.95
N GLU A 52 5.35 -0.44 -6.10
CA GLU A 52 5.72 -1.79 -6.47
C GLU A 52 5.01 -2.80 -5.58
N ILE A 53 4.67 -3.93 -6.17
CA ILE A 53 4.18 -5.12 -5.49
C ILE A 53 5.15 -6.24 -5.87
N PHE A 54 5.76 -6.89 -4.88
CA PHE A 54 6.86 -7.84 -5.12
C PHE A 54 6.87 -8.97 -4.09
N GLY A 55 7.65 -10.02 -4.35
CA GLY A 55 7.75 -11.18 -3.46
C GLY A 55 6.75 -12.29 -3.81
N PRO A 56 6.36 -13.14 -2.84
CA PRO A 56 5.52 -14.31 -3.09
C PRO A 56 4.13 -13.95 -3.61
N GLU A 57 3.62 -14.72 -4.58
CA GLU A 57 2.32 -14.47 -5.24
C GLU A 57 1.15 -14.46 -4.25
N GLU A 58 1.18 -15.33 -3.23
CA GLU A 58 0.08 -15.44 -2.25
C GLU A 58 0.08 -14.33 -1.19
N LEU A 59 1.27 -13.83 -0.82
CA LEU A 59 1.50 -12.89 0.29
C LEU A 59 2.61 -11.90 -0.07
N PRO A 60 2.36 -11.02 -1.06
CA PRO A 60 3.39 -10.11 -1.54
C PRO A 60 3.65 -8.99 -0.52
N PHE A 61 4.75 -8.30 -0.79
CA PHE A 61 5.09 -7.03 -0.18
C PHE A 61 4.60 -5.89 -1.07
N ILE A 62 4.22 -4.79 -0.44
CA ILE A 62 3.83 -3.55 -1.12
C ILE A 62 4.78 -2.44 -0.71
N SER A 63 5.40 -1.83 -1.71
CA SER A 63 6.26 -0.67 -1.57
C SER A 63 5.45 0.60 -1.82
N MET A 64 5.34 1.47 -0.84
CA MET A 64 4.58 2.71 -0.91
C MET A 64 5.49 3.92 -0.76
N LYS A 65 5.40 4.87 -1.69
CA LYS A 65 6.05 6.17 -1.56
C LYS A 65 5.10 7.14 -0.90
N ILE A 66 5.47 7.62 0.29
CA ILE A 66 4.70 8.63 1.02
C ILE A 66 4.95 10.01 0.42
N SER A 67 3.90 10.81 0.35
CA SER A 67 3.98 12.20 -0.06
C SER A 67 4.85 12.99 0.93
N PRO A 68 5.85 13.76 0.46
CA PRO A 68 6.86 14.41 1.32
C PRO A 68 6.30 15.48 2.27
N LYS A 69 5.03 15.88 2.09
CA LYS A 69 4.34 16.88 2.91
C LYS A 69 3.54 16.27 4.07
N LYS A 70 3.53 14.94 4.22
CA LYS A 70 2.73 14.25 5.23
C LYS A 70 3.59 13.42 6.17
N GLU A 71 3.26 13.48 7.45
CA GLU A 71 3.73 12.53 8.44
C GLU A 71 3.03 11.19 8.19
N PHE A 72 3.77 10.09 8.25
CA PHE A 72 3.23 8.76 8.01
C PHE A 72 2.98 8.07 9.34
N ASN A 73 1.72 7.80 9.66
CA ASN A 73 1.32 6.93 10.75
C ASN A 73 0.93 5.55 10.19
N PRO A 74 1.60 4.45 10.58
CA PRO A 74 1.27 3.11 10.09
C PRO A 74 -0.04 2.53 10.64
N ASN A 75 -0.70 3.23 11.58
CA ASN A 75 -1.98 2.85 12.16
C ASN A 75 -3.18 3.61 11.55
N ASP A 76 -2.92 4.61 10.70
CA ASP A 76 -3.93 5.27 9.86
C ASP A 76 -4.24 4.40 8.62
#